data_AF-A0A7W1BH08-F1
#
_entry.id   AF-A0A7W1BH08-F1
#
_cell.length_a   1.000
_cell.length_b   1.000
_cell.length_c   1.000
_cell.angle_alpha   90.00
_cell.angle_beta   90.00
_cell.angle_gamma   90.00
#
_symmetry.space_group_name_H-M   'P 1'
#
loop_
_entity.id
_entity.type
_entity.pdbx_description
1 polymer ?
#
loop_
_entity_poly.entity_id
_entity_poly.type
_entity_poly.pdbx_seq_one_letter_code
_entity_poly.pdbx_strand_id
1 'polypeptide(L)'
;MPQDYADMLGWEEQVTAVAGVYRRLPAGDRRRAVIIAGNYGEAGALDFFGPRHGLPGAVSPAGSYWFFGPGDLPGEVAVTIGATREDLSAFYDSLQTATRITNAWAVEEERDLTVYVVRKPRRTLQEVWPELAGEN
;
A
#
# COMPACT_ATOMS: atom_id res chain seq x y z
N MET A 1 26.26 8.27 5.65
CA MET A 1 25.13 9.04 5.08
C MET A 1 24.20 9.39 6.24
N PRO A 2 23.52 10.55 6.24
CA PRO A 2 22.46 10.82 7.22
C PRO A 2 21.37 9.74 7.09
N GLN A 3 20.87 9.21 8.21
CA GLN A 3 19.94 8.09 8.25
C GLN A 3 18.68 8.33 7.41
N ASP A 4 18.13 9.55 7.44
CA ASP A 4 16.94 9.94 6.68
C ASP A 4 17.07 9.72 5.16
N TYR A 5 18.28 9.86 4.60
CA TYR A 5 18.53 9.65 3.17
C TYR A 5 18.71 8.17 2.81
N ALA A 6 19.11 7.34 3.79
CA ALA A 6 19.19 5.90 3.63
C ALA A 6 17.79 5.26 3.66
N ASP A 7 16.89 5.81 4.48
CA ASP A 7 15.49 5.34 4.61
C ASP A 7 14.62 5.72 3.39
N MET A 8 15.04 6.68 2.57
CA MET A 8 14.36 7.04 1.30
C MET A 8 14.92 6.30 0.07
N LEU A 9 15.96 5.45 0.24
CA LEU A 9 16.53 4.67 -0.86
C LEU A 9 15.54 3.60 -1.31
N GLY A 10 14.99 3.73 -2.51
CA GLY A 10 14.02 2.79 -3.07
C GLY A 10 12.59 3.32 -3.13
N TRP A 11 12.28 4.46 -2.52
CA TRP A 11 10.93 5.02 -2.49
C TRP A 11 10.38 5.31 -3.89
N GLU A 12 11.20 5.92 -4.76
CA GLU A 12 10.75 6.25 -6.12
C GLU A 12 10.53 4.97 -6.95
N GLU A 13 11.37 3.95 -6.77
CA GLU A 13 11.18 2.62 -7.37
C GLU A 13 9.92 1.93 -6.84
N GLN A 14 9.68 1.99 -5.54
CA GLN A 14 8.49 1.45 -4.88
C GLN A 14 7.21 2.09 -5.44
N VAL A 15 7.14 3.42 -5.44
CA VAL A 15 5.99 4.16 -5.98
C VAL A 15 5.82 3.91 -7.47
N THR A 16 6.90 3.85 -8.25
CA THR A 16 6.84 3.56 -9.68
C THR A 16 6.25 2.18 -9.95
N ALA A 17 6.63 1.17 -9.16
CA ALA A 17 6.08 -0.18 -9.26
C ALA A 17 4.59 -0.22 -8.91
N VAL A 18 4.19 0.40 -7.80
CA VAL A 18 2.77 0.52 -7.38
C VAL A 18 1.96 1.24 -8.45
N ALA A 19 2.46 2.36 -8.98
CA ALA A 19 1.80 3.10 -10.05
C ALA A 19 1.68 2.28 -11.34
N GLY A 20 2.69 1.47 -11.67
CA GLY A 20 2.63 0.51 -12.76
C GLY A 20 1.51 -0.50 -12.60
N VAL A 21 1.34 -1.07 -11.39
CA VAL A 21 0.26 -2.00 -11.07
C VAL A 21 -1.10 -1.30 -11.14
N TYR A 22 -1.24 -0.14 -10.50
CA TYR A 22 -2.47 0.66 -10.51
C TYR A 22 -2.92 1.01 -11.93
N ARG A 23 -2.00 1.43 -12.81
CA ARG A 23 -2.33 1.76 -14.21
C ARG A 23 -2.81 0.56 -15.02
N ARG A 24 -2.33 -0.65 -14.70
CA ARG A 24 -2.71 -1.91 -15.37
C ARG A 24 -4.06 -2.46 -14.91
N LEU A 25 -4.65 -1.93 -13.83
CA LEU A 25 -6.00 -2.31 -13.43
C LEU A 25 -7.02 -1.98 -14.54
N PRO A 26 -8.07 -2.82 -14.72
CA PRO A 26 -9.22 -2.45 -15.53
C PRO A 26 -9.77 -1.08 -15.13
N ALA A 27 -10.23 -0.27 -16.08
CA ALA A 27 -10.64 1.11 -15.79
C ALA A 27 -11.73 1.22 -14.70
N GLY A 28 -12.63 0.23 -14.61
CA GLY A 28 -13.65 0.15 -13.56
C GLY A 28 -13.09 -0.17 -12.17
N ASP A 29 -12.05 -1.02 -12.10
CA ASP A 29 -11.33 -1.35 -10.87
C ASP A 29 -10.47 -0.17 -10.43
N ARG A 30 -9.75 0.44 -11.37
CA ARG A 30 -8.83 1.55 -11.09
C ARG A 30 -9.52 2.74 -10.43
N ARG A 31 -10.75 3.08 -10.86
CA ARG A 31 -11.54 4.18 -10.28
C ARG A 31 -12.01 3.95 -8.85
N ARG A 32 -12.08 2.69 -8.41
CA ARG A 32 -12.52 2.31 -7.06
C ARG A 32 -11.39 1.72 -6.21
N ALA A 33 -10.17 1.74 -6.73
CA ALA A 33 -9.04 1.12 -6.08
C ALA A 33 -8.44 2.05 -5.02
N VAL A 34 -8.18 1.47 -3.85
CA VAL A 34 -7.43 2.12 -2.76
C VAL A 34 -5.97 1.70 -2.84
N ILE A 35 -5.04 2.61 -2.50
CA ILE A 35 -3.63 2.26 -2.32
C ILE A 35 -3.40 2.08 -0.82
N ILE A 36 -2.97 0.89 -0.40
CA ILE A 36 -2.74 0.58 1.02
C ILE A 36 -1.25 0.35 1.26
N ALA A 37 -0.67 1.06 2.22
CA ALA A 37 0.71 0.87 2.68
C ALA A 37 0.75 0.13 4.01
N GLY A 38 1.69 -0.81 4.13
CA GLY A 38 1.88 -1.63 5.33
C GLY A 38 2.65 -0.91 6.42
N ASN A 39 3.46 0.09 6.08
CA ASN A 39 4.20 0.87 7.05
C ASN A 39 4.18 2.39 6.76
N TYR A 40 4.69 3.17 7.71
CA TYR A 40 4.72 4.63 7.65
C TYR A 40 5.62 5.18 6.54
N GLY A 41 6.77 4.54 6.27
CA GLY A 41 7.72 4.95 5.23
C GLY A 41 7.13 4.79 3.83
N GLU A 42 6.52 3.64 3.55
CA GLU A 42 5.80 3.35 2.31
C GLU A 42 4.63 4.31 2.09
N ALA A 43 3.85 4.59 3.14
CA ALA A 43 2.74 5.53 3.06
C ALA A 43 3.25 6.95 2.72
N GLY A 44 4.32 7.39 3.39
CA GLY A 44 5.02 8.64 3.10
C GLY A 44 5.57 8.71 1.67
N ALA A 45 6.18 7.64 1.19
CA ALA A 45 6.70 7.53 -0.17
C ALA A 45 5.57 7.71 -1.20
N LEU A 46 4.47 6.99 -1.00
CA LEU A 46 3.30 7.03 -1.88
C LEU A 46 2.64 8.40 -1.90
N ASP A 47 2.47 9.06 -0.76
CA ASP A 47 1.89 10.41 -0.74
C ASP A 47 2.83 11.47 -1.31
N PHE A 48 4.15 11.28 -1.18
CA PHE A 48 5.14 12.23 -1.72
C PHE A 48 5.34 12.08 -3.24
N PHE A 49 5.58 10.87 -3.74
CA PHE A 49 5.86 10.61 -5.16
C PHE A 49 4.61 10.27 -5.98
N GLY A 50 3.59 9.67 -5.36
CA GLY A 50 2.40 9.15 -6.04
C GLY A 50 1.62 10.18 -6.87
N PRO A 51 1.46 11.45 -6.45
CA PRO A 51 0.78 12.46 -7.26
C PRO A 51 1.40 12.65 -8.65
N ARG A 52 2.74 12.55 -8.77
CA ARG A 52 3.44 12.64 -10.08
C ARG A 52 3.11 11.48 -11.01
N HIS A 53 2.67 10.35 -10.45
CA HIS A 53 2.28 9.16 -11.20
C HIS A 53 0.76 8.99 -11.34
N GLY A 54 -0.03 9.94 -10.84
CA GLY A 54 -1.50 9.89 -10.86
C GLY A 54 -2.09 8.86 -9.90
N LEU A 55 -1.39 8.52 -8.83
CA LEU A 55 -1.94 7.69 -7.75
C LEU A 55 -2.89 8.52 -6.88
N PRO A 56 -3.97 7.92 -6.34
CA PRO A 56 -4.70 8.51 -5.24
C PRO A 56 -3.84 8.47 -3.95
N GLY A 57 -4.25 9.22 -2.93
CA GLY A 57 -3.56 9.22 -1.63
C GLY A 57 -3.51 7.82 -1.00
N ALA A 58 -2.44 7.56 -0.27
CA ALA A 58 -2.24 6.31 0.44
C ALA A 58 -3.15 6.23 1.67
N VAL A 59 -3.60 5.01 1.96
CA VAL A 59 -4.27 4.65 3.20
C VAL A 59 -3.35 3.71 3.97
N SER A 60 -3.14 3.95 5.26
CA SER A 60 -2.31 3.06 6.08
C SER A 60 -2.80 3.03 7.52
N PRO A 61 -2.89 1.84 8.15
CA PRO A 61 -3.15 1.75 9.58
C PRO A 61 -1.91 2.06 10.43
N ALA A 62 -0.73 2.25 9.82
CA ALA A 62 0.53 2.40 10.54
C ALA A 62 0.67 3.78 11.22
N GLY A 63 0.94 3.77 12.52
CA GLY A 63 1.26 4.96 13.30
C GLY A 63 0.26 6.11 13.12
N SER A 64 0.77 7.31 12.80
CA SER A 64 -0.07 8.50 12.67
C SER A 64 -0.97 8.52 11.43
N TYR A 65 -0.72 7.69 10.41
CA TYR A 65 -1.60 7.60 9.24
C TYR A 65 -2.99 7.10 9.59
N TRP A 66 -3.13 6.29 10.66
CA TRP A 66 -4.42 5.80 11.12
C TRP A 66 -5.43 6.93 11.38
N PHE A 67 -4.97 8.07 11.87
CA PHE A 67 -5.82 9.23 12.16
C PHE A 67 -6.36 9.94 10.91
N PHE A 68 -5.78 9.73 9.73
CA PHE A 68 -6.33 10.23 8.47
C PHE A 68 -7.52 9.39 7.97
N GLY A 69 -7.71 8.20 8.54
CA GLY A 69 -8.88 7.38 8.29
C GLY A 69 -8.80 6.54 7.01
N PRO A 70 -9.84 5.71 6.76
CA PRO A 70 -9.89 4.78 5.64
C PRO A 70 -10.23 5.43 4.29
N GLY A 71 -10.48 6.74 4.27
CA GLY A 71 -11.08 7.43 3.13
C GLY A 71 -12.52 7.00 2.84
N ASP A 72 -13.01 7.31 1.64
CA ASP A 72 -14.42 7.13 1.25
C ASP A 72 -14.70 5.82 0.50
N LEU A 73 -13.66 5.12 0.04
CA LEU A 73 -13.81 3.92 -0.77
C LEU A 73 -13.90 2.67 0.13
N PRO A 74 -14.79 1.71 -0.19
CA PRO A 74 -15.03 0.53 0.66
C PRO A 74 -13.89 -0.50 0.66
N GLY A 75 -12.83 -0.30 -0.13
CA GLY A 75 -11.76 -1.29 -0.30
C GLY A 75 -12.15 -2.47 -1.20
N GLU A 76 -13.13 -2.33 -2.10
CA GLU A 76 -13.52 -3.41 -3.03
C GLU A 76 -12.35 -3.93 -3.89
N VAL A 77 -11.44 -3.02 -4.23
CA VAL A 77 -10.17 -3.28 -4.90
C VAL A 77 -9.11 -2.51 -4.14
N ALA A 78 -7.99 -3.14 -3.82
CA ALA A 78 -6.83 -2.45 -3.28
C ALA A 78 -5.54 -2.90 -3.98
N VAL A 79 -4.61 -1.96 -4.15
CA VAL A 79 -3.21 -2.22 -4.48
C VAL A 79 -2.43 -2.01 -3.20
N THR A 80 -1.77 -3.05 -2.70
CA THR A 80 -1.07 -2.99 -1.42
C THR A 80 0.44 -3.11 -1.61
N ILE A 81 1.21 -2.46 -0.74
CA ILE A 81 2.67 -2.62 -0.58
C ILE A 81 2.94 -2.87 0.92
N GLY A 82 3.97 -3.64 1.24
CA GLY A 82 4.38 -3.94 2.62
C GLY A 82 3.47 -4.87 3.42
N ALA A 83 2.21 -5.05 3.01
CA ALA A 83 1.29 -5.97 3.67
C ALA A 83 1.66 -7.45 3.43
N THR A 84 1.53 -8.27 4.47
CA THR A 84 1.78 -9.71 4.36
C THR A 84 0.62 -10.43 3.66
N ARG A 85 0.88 -11.63 3.14
CA ARG A 85 -0.19 -12.43 2.52
C ARG A 85 -1.21 -12.87 3.57
N GLU A 86 -0.73 -13.16 4.76
CA GLU A 86 -1.49 -13.61 5.92
C GLU A 86 -2.51 -12.56 6.31
N ASP A 87 -2.08 -11.31 6.53
CA ASP A 87 -2.95 -10.19 6.89
C ASP A 87 -4.01 -9.97 5.80
N LEU A 88 -3.58 -9.87 4.54
CA LEU A 88 -4.48 -9.66 3.42
C LEU A 88 -5.51 -10.79 3.29
N SER A 89 -5.14 -12.03 3.57
CA SER A 89 -6.04 -13.19 3.47
C SER A 89 -7.09 -13.26 4.59
N ALA A 90 -6.87 -12.56 5.70
CA ALA A 90 -7.87 -12.37 6.74
C ALA A 90 -8.99 -11.43 6.26
N PHE A 91 -8.66 -10.43 5.45
CA PHE A 91 -9.59 -9.38 5.00
C PHE A 91 -10.17 -9.60 3.60
N TYR A 92 -9.47 -10.28 2.70
CA TYR A 92 -9.83 -10.42 1.28
C TYR A 92 -9.92 -11.88 0.83
N ASP A 93 -10.90 -12.18 -0.01
CA ASP A 93 -11.07 -13.52 -0.59
C ASP A 93 -10.32 -13.71 -1.92
N SER A 94 -9.79 -12.63 -2.51
CA SER A 94 -8.99 -12.68 -3.74
C SER A 94 -7.68 -11.93 -3.54
N LEU A 95 -6.58 -12.68 -3.51
CA LEU A 95 -5.22 -12.14 -3.44
C LEU A 95 -4.45 -12.53 -4.70
N GLN A 96 -3.91 -11.53 -5.41
CA GLN A 96 -3.03 -11.73 -6.55
C GLN A 96 -1.71 -10.99 -6.31
N THR A 97 -0.59 -11.71 -6.34
CA THR A 97 0.74 -11.08 -6.40
C THR A 97 0.89 -10.38 -7.75
N ALA A 98 1.09 -9.07 -7.74
CA ALA A 98 1.21 -8.26 -8.95
C ALA A 98 2.67 -8.02 -9.35
N THR A 99 3.54 -7.76 -8.37
CA THR A 99 4.99 -7.68 -8.57
C THR A 99 5.73 -7.83 -7.24
N ARG A 100 7.05 -8.05 -7.31
CA ARG A 100 7.95 -8.02 -6.16
C ARG A 100 9.04 -7.00 -6.45
N ILE A 101 9.35 -6.20 -5.44
CA ILE A 101 10.34 -5.13 -5.48
C ILE A 101 11.52 -5.62 -4.67
N THR A 102 12.69 -5.67 -5.29
CA THR A 102 13.92 -6.08 -4.61
C THR A 102 14.94 -4.94 -4.65
N ASN A 103 15.47 -4.58 -3.48
CA ASN A 103 16.53 -3.58 -3.38
C ASN A 103 17.65 -4.08 -2.46
N ALA A 104 18.80 -4.44 -3.06
CA ALA A 104 19.94 -4.97 -2.33
C ALA A 104 20.52 -4.01 -1.28
N TRP A 105 20.27 -2.70 -1.44
CA TRP A 105 20.80 -1.64 -0.59
C TRP A 105 19.79 -1.09 0.41
N ALA A 106 18.52 -1.50 0.34
CA ALA A 106 17.51 -1.15 1.31
C ALA A 106 17.70 -1.92 2.63
N VAL A 107 17.11 -1.38 3.71
CA VAL A 107 16.96 -2.06 4.99
C VAL A 107 16.15 -3.36 4.82
N GLU A 108 16.28 -4.29 5.77
CA GLU A 108 15.76 -5.65 5.64
C GLU A 108 14.25 -5.68 5.35
N GLU A 109 13.49 -4.79 5.99
CA GLU A 109 12.05 -4.65 5.88
C GLU A 109 11.60 -4.12 4.51
N GLU A 110 12.43 -3.33 3.82
CA GLU A 110 12.14 -2.76 2.50
C GLU A 110 12.87 -3.46 1.35
N ARG A 111 13.71 -4.45 1.66
CA ARG A 111 14.54 -5.16 0.68
C ARG A 111 13.72 -6.06 -0.24
N ASP A 112 12.59 -6.58 0.23
CA ASP A 112 11.78 -7.58 -0.46
C ASP A 112 10.27 -7.32 -0.30
N LEU A 113 9.81 -6.22 -0.90
CA LEU A 113 8.40 -5.82 -0.82
C LEU A 113 7.58 -6.52 -1.90
N THR A 114 6.43 -7.05 -1.50
CA THR A 114 5.47 -7.62 -2.45
C THR A 114 4.31 -6.66 -2.65
N VAL A 115 4.00 -6.39 -3.92
CA VAL A 115 2.81 -5.61 -4.29
C VAL A 115 1.70 -6.58 -4.65
N TYR A 116 0.57 -6.49 -3.94
CA TYR A 116 -0.62 -7.29 -4.21
C TYR A 116 -1.71 -6.44 -4.86
N VAL A 117 -2.54 -7.10 -5.67
CA VAL A 117 -3.88 -6.61 -5.99
C VAL A 117 -4.86 -7.53 -5.29
N VAL A 118 -5.65 -6.95 -4.38
CA VAL A 118 -6.64 -7.67 -3.59
C VAL A 118 -8.04 -7.21 -3.94
N ARG A 119 -8.99 -8.14 -3.86
CA ARG A 119 -10.41 -7.91 -4.19
C ARG A 119 -11.31 -8.74 -3.30
N LYS A 120 -12.60 -8.41 -3.32
CA LYS A 120 -13.66 -9.10 -2.56
C LYS A 120 -13.34 -9.03 -1.05
N PRO A 121 -13.35 -7.82 -0.47
CA PRO A 121 -13.18 -7.67 0.96
C PRO A 121 -14.36 -8.34 1.69
N ARG A 122 -14.08 -9.00 2.82
CA ARG A 122 -15.11 -9.64 3.65
C ARG A 122 -15.96 -8.61 4.41
N ARG A 123 -15.37 -7.48 4.73
CA ARG A 123 -15.94 -6.30 5.38
C ARG A 123 -15.33 -5.07 4.72
N THR A 124 -16.08 -3.98 4.64
CA THR A 124 -15.57 -2.73 4.07
C THR A 124 -14.37 -2.21 4.86
N LEU A 125 -13.52 -1.41 4.21
CA LEU A 125 -12.37 -0.78 4.86
C LEU A 125 -12.79 0.04 6.08
N GLN A 126 -13.93 0.73 6.01
CA GLN A 126 -14.50 1.52 7.12
C GLN A 126 -14.92 0.64 8.30
N GLU A 127 -15.46 -0.55 8.05
CA GLU A 127 -15.88 -1.48 9.10
C GLU A 127 -14.69 -2.09 9.84
N VAL A 128 -13.57 -2.33 9.15
CA VAL A 128 -12.37 -2.93 9.75
C VAL A 128 -11.42 -1.88 10.33
N TRP A 129 -11.48 -0.62 9.88
CA TRP A 129 -10.57 0.45 10.30
C TRP A 129 -10.41 0.62 11.82
N PRO A 130 -11.49 0.57 12.63
CA PRO A 130 -11.37 0.69 14.09
C PRO A 130 -10.59 -0.45 14.73
N GLU A 131 -10.54 -1.62 14.07
CA GLU A 131 -9.84 -2.82 14.56
C GLU A 131 -8.35 -2.78 14.24
N LEU A 132 -7.94 -2.02 13.23
CA LEU A 132 -6.53 -1.84 12.82
C LEU A 132 -5.78 -0.81 13.67
N ALA A 133 -6.38 -0.31 14.74
CA ALA A 133 -5.76 0.69 15.60
C ALA A 133 -4.60 0.09 16.39
N GLY A 134 -3.41 0.69 16.28
CA GLY A 134 -2.22 0.27 17.03
C GLY A 134 -1.37 -0.80 16.34
N GLU A 135 -1.65 -1.13 15.08
CA GLU A 135 -0.71 -1.88 14.24
C GLU A 135 0.49 -0.97 13.89
N ASN A 136 1.68 -1.37 14.34
CA ASN A 136 2.96 -0.71 14.09
C ASN A 136 3.96 -1.75 13.60
#